data_AF-A0A2H0RK39-F1
#
_entry.id   AF-A0A2H0RK39-F1
#
_cell.length_a   1.000
_cell.length_b   1.000
_cell.length_c   1.000
_cell.angle_alpha   90.00
_cell.angle_beta   90.00
_cell.angle_gamma   90.00
#
_symmetry.space_group_name_H-M   'P 1'
#
loop_
_entity.id
_entity.type
_entity.pdbx_description
1 polymer ?
#
loop_
_entity_poly.entity_id
_entity_poly.type
_entity_poly.pdbx_seq_one_letter_code
_entity_poly.pdbx_strand_id
1 'polypeptide(L)'
;MKFRKFFIFSLVLLAAMAALNFLAFKNFWYWRWPWFDQPMHFVGGLLVGLVAVQVFLFFGRRDHREIAGWDIALVSIAAALLVGATWEWFEFTADQHLVARVELKTLNMVYNGWAESLKDLVFDLSGGATAAILFFISLIWQQKKAP
;
A
#
# COMPACT_ATOMS: atom_id res chain seq x y z
N MET A 1 16.17 -12.62 9.83
CA MET A 1 16.68 -12.43 8.46
C MET A 1 17.56 -11.18 8.44
N LYS A 2 18.73 -11.17 7.78
CA LYS A 2 19.58 -9.94 7.69
C LYS A 2 18.78 -8.84 6.97
N PHE A 3 18.85 -7.58 7.43
CA PHE A 3 18.09 -6.43 6.91
C PHE A 3 18.03 -6.39 5.37
N ARG A 4 19.17 -6.54 4.69
CA ARG A 4 19.26 -6.57 3.22
C ARG A 4 18.38 -7.64 2.56
N LYS A 5 18.31 -8.84 3.14
CA LYS A 5 17.48 -9.93 2.62
C LYS A 5 15.99 -9.62 2.80
N PHE A 6 15.62 -8.98 3.91
CA PHE A 6 14.24 -8.56 4.16
C PHE A 6 13.81 -7.47 3.19
N PHE A 7 14.67 -6.47 2.98
CA PHE A 7 14.42 -5.41 2.00
C PHE A 7 14.22 -5.95 0.59
N ILE A 8 15.12 -6.83 0.11
CA ILE A 8 14.98 -7.46 -1.20
C ILE A 8 13.68 -8.29 -1.29
N PHE A 9 13.34 -9.02 -0.24
CA PHE A 9 12.09 -9.79 -0.21
C PHE A 9 10.85 -8.88 -0.33
N SER A 10 10.81 -7.75 0.40
CA SER A 10 9.74 -6.75 0.28
C SER A 10 9.63 -6.17 -1.13
N LEU A 11 10.76 -5.88 -1.78
CA LEU A 11 10.76 -5.40 -3.17
C LEU A 11 10.28 -6.46 -4.17
N VAL A 12 10.64 -7.73 -3.98
CA VAL A 12 10.16 -8.84 -4.82
C VAL A 12 8.65 -9.00 -4.68
N LEU A 13 8.12 -8.92 -3.45
CA LEU A 13 6.67 -8.95 -3.22
C LEU A 13 5.96 -7.76 -3.87
N LEU A 14 6.53 -6.56 -3.79
CA LEU A 14 5.97 -5.37 -4.44
C LEU A 14 5.96 -5.52 -5.97
N ALA A 15 7.01 -6.08 -6.56
CA ALA A 15 7.06 -6.38 -7.99
C ALA A 15 6.05 -7.46 -8.39
N ALA A 16 5.90 -8.51 -7.58
CA ALA A 16 4.90 -9.55 -7.80
C ALA A 16 3.46 -8.98 -7.72
N MET A 17 3.23 -8.06 -6.79
CA MET A 17 1.97 -7.34 -6.65
C MET A 17 1.67 -6.48 -7.88
N ALA A 18 2.67 -5.74 -8.39
CA ALA A 18 2.51 -4.97 -9.64
C ALA A 18 2.21 -5.87 -10.85
N ALA A 19 2.85 -7.04 -10.93
CA ALA A 19 2.55 -8.03 -11.97
C ALA A 19 1.13 -8.60 -11.84
N LEU A 20 0.68 -8.86 -10.61
CA LEU A 20 -0.69 -9.31 -10.33
C LEU A 20 -1.72 -8.26 -10.75
N ASN A 21 -1.47 -6.98 -10.43
CA ASN A 21 -2.28 -5.84 -10.84
C ASN A 21 -2.40 -5.76 -12.37
N PHE A 22 -1.28 -5.87 -13.09
CA PHE A 22 -1.27 -5.91 -14.55
C PHE A 22 -2.08 -7.07 -15.13
N LEU A 23 -1.91 -8.28 -14.56
CA LEU A 23 -2.70 -9.46 -14.96
C LEU A 23 -4.19 -9.27 -14.66
N ALA A 24 -4.54 -8.64 -13.54
CA ALA A 24 -5.91 -8.35 -13.16
C ALA A 24 -6.60 -7.43 -14.17
N PHE A 25 -5.93 -6.37 -14.62
CA PHE A 25 -6.43 -5.52 -15.70
C PHE A 25 -6.57 -6.30 -17.02
N LYS A 26 -5.55 -7.05 -17.42
CA LYS A 26 -5.56 -7.83 -18.69
C LYS A 26 -6.70 -8.85 -18.74
N ASN A 27 -7.05 -9.45 -17.61
CA ASN A 27 -8.08 -10.48 -17.50
C ASN A 27 -9.41 -9.96 -16.96
N PHE A 28 -9.56 -8.64 -16.84
CA PHE A 28 -10.76 -7.97 -16.33
C PHE A 28 -11.23 -8.42 -14.93
N TRP A 29 -10.29 -8.76 -14.03
CA TRP A 29 -10.63 -9.26 -12.70
C TRP A 29 -11.36 -8.24 -11.83
N TYR A 30 -11.01 -6.95 -11.94
CA TYR A 30 -11.72 -5.86 -11.24
C TYR A 30 -13.21 -5.82 -11.57
N TRP A 31 -13.57 -6.07 -12.83
CA TRP A 31 -14.97 -6.11 -13.28
C TRP A 31 -15.63 -7.48 -13.06
N ARG A 32 -14.84 -8.56 -13.03
CA ARG A 32 -15.32 -9.93 -12.79
C ARG A 32 -15.68 -10.15 -11.32
N TRP A 33 -14.88 -9.60 -10.41
CA TRP A 33 -14.94 -9.85 -8.98
C TRP A 33 -14.93 -8.51 -8.23
N PRO A 34 -16.12 -7.96 -7.87
CA PRO A 34 -16.24 -6.61 -7.27
C PRO A 34 -15.52 -6.42 -5.93
N TRP A 35 -15.11 -7.50 -5.27
CA TRP A 35 -14.35 -7.45 -4.03
C TRP A 35 -12.83 -7.46 -4.25
N PHE A 36 -12.35 -7.73 -5.47
CA PHE A 36 -10.93 -7.98 -5.75
C PHE A 36 -10.04 -6.77 -5.45
N ASP A 37 -10.59 -5.57 -5.60
CA ASP A 37 -9.86 -4.33 -5.44
C ASP A 37 -9.42 -4.08 -3.98
N GLN A 38 -10.31 -4.32 -3.02
CA GLN A 38 -10.03 -4.06 -1.61
C GLN A 38 -8.84 -4.86 -1.04
N PRO A 39 -8.69 -6.18 -1.31
CA PRO A 39 -7.47 -6.90 -0.99
C PRO A 39 -6.23 -6.35 -1.69
N MET A 40 -6.37 -5.84 -2.92
CA MET A 40 -5.24 -5.25 -3.65
C MET A 40 -4.76 -3.97 -2.95
N HIS A 41 -5.66 -3.08 -2.54
CA HIS A 41 -5.35 -1.91 -1.73
C HIS A 41 -4.72 -2.28 -0.39
N PHE A 42 -5.31 -3.24 0.33
CA PHE A 42 -4.75 -3.69 1.61
C PHE A 42 -3.32 -4.20 1.47
N VAL A 43 -3.07 -5.09 0.52
CA VAL A 43 -1.74 -5.66 0.28
C VAL A 43 -0.78 -4.60 -0.26
N GLY A 44 -1.26 -3.70 -1.11
CA GLY A 44 -0.53 -2.55 -1.62
C GLY A 44 -0.03 -1.64 -0.49
N GLY A 45 -0.94 -1.14 0.35
CA GLY A 45 -0.62 -0.33 1.52
C GLY A 45 0.34 -1.02 2.49
N LEU A 46 0.16 -2.34 2.71
CA LEU A 46 1.08 -3.13 3.55
C LEU A 46 2.50 -3.18 2.97
N LEU A 47 2.65 -3.48 1.67
CA LEU A 47 3.96 -3.59 1.04
C LEU A 47 4.65 -2.23 0.91
N VAL A 48 3.90 -1.19 0.55
CA VAL A 48 4.39 0.20 0.51
C VAL A 48 4.87 0.63 1.89
N GLY A 49 4.07 0.40 2.95
CA GLY A 49 4.44 0.72 4.32
C GLY A 49 5.72 0.01 4.78
N LEU A 50 5.85 -1.29 4.50
CA LEU A 50 7.05 -2.06 4.82
C LEU A 50 8.30 -1.49 4.11
N VAL A 51 8.20 -1.22 2.80
CA VAL A 51 9.31 -0.67 2.03
C VAL A 51 9.68 0.73 2.51
N ALA A 52 8.68 1.58 2.79
CA ALA A 52 8.90 2.95 3.26
C ALA A 52 9.67 2.99 4.59
N VAL A 53 9.27 2.15 5.56
CA VAL A 53 9.99 2.03 6.83
C VAL A 53 11.43 1.56 6.57
N GLN A 54 11.63 0.52 5.76
CA GLN A 54 12.98 0.03 5.45
C GLN A 54 13.86 1.11 4.79
N VAL A 55 13.31 1.88 3.85
CA VAL A 55 13.99 3.02 3.22
C VAL A 55 14.37 4.09 4.25
N PHE A 56 13.43 4.45 5.13
CA PHE A 56 13.66 5.41 6.21
C PHE A 56 14.80 4.98 7.14
N LEU A 57 14.85 3.70 7.51
CA LEU A 57 15.93 3.14 8.31
C LEU A 57 17.28 3.16 7.60
N PHE A 58 17.29 2.83 6.31
CA PHE A 58 18.51 2.78 5.51
C PHE A 58 19.16 4.16 5.38
N PHE A 59 18.38 5.20 5.08
CA PHE A 59 18.91 6.56 4.91
C PHE A 59 19.12 7.31 6.23
N GLY A 60 18.32 7.03 7.26
CA GLY A 60 18.43 7.69 8.55
C GLY A 60 19.70 7.37 9.33
N ARG A 61 20.50 6.36 8.92
CA ARG A 61 21.64 5.80 9.67
C ARG A 61 21.32 5.50 11.13
N ARG A 62 20.03 5.31 11.46
CA ARG A 62 19.58 5.03 12.81
C ARG A 62 19.74 3.55 13.08
N ASP A 63 20.29 3.22 14.26
CA ASP A 63 20.16 1.86 14.72
C ASP A 63 18.67 1.58 14.96
N HIS A 64 18.22 0.39 14.55
CA HIS A 64 16.84 -0.06 14.66
C HIS A 64 16.35 -0.05 16.14
N ARG A 65 17.28 0.04 17.09
CA ARG A 65 17.05 0.07 18.53
C ARG A 65 16.65 1.43 19.07
N GLU A 66 16.96 2.52 18.39
CA GLU A 66 16.79 3.91 18.88
C GLU A 66 15.51 4.59 18.35
N ILE A 67 14.69 3.86 17.59
CA ILE A 67 13.59 4.44 16.82
C ILE A 67 12.29 4.31 17.58
N ALA A 68 11.59 5.44 17.74
CA ALA A 68 10.29 5.44 18.36
C ALA A 68 9.27 4.70 17.48
N GLY A 69 8.41 3.89 18.09
CA GLY A 69 7.33 3.21 17.38
C GLY A 69 6.40 4.17 16.62
N TRP A 70 6.27 5.41 17.11
CA TRP A 70 5.54 6.48 16.44
C TRP A 70 6.14 6.87 15.09
N ASP A 71 7.47 6.95 14.97
CA ASP A 71 8.13 7.29 13.70
C ASP A 71 7.86 6.22 12.64
N ILE A 72 7.84 4.95 13.05
CA ILE A 72 7.54 3.80 12.18
C ILE A 72 6.09 3.88 11.70
N ALA A 73 5.15 4.12 12.62
CA ALA A 73 3.74 4.26 12.29
C ALA A 73 3.51 5.43 11.32
N LEU A 74 4.10 6.60 11.61
CA LEU A 74 3.96 7.78 10.79
C LEU A 74 4.50 7.57 9.37
N VAL A 75 5.73 7.04 9.24
CA VAL A 75 6.33 6.78 7.92
C VAL A 75 5.53 5.75 7.12
N SER A 76 5.12 4.66 7.77
CA SER A 76 4.38 3.58 7.10
C SER A 76 3.00 4.05 6.61
N ILE A 77 2.24 4.71 7.49
CA ILE A 77 0.87 5.17 7.18
C ILE A 77 0.90 6.34 6.19
N ALA A 78 1.82 7.29 6.34
CA ALA A 78 1.94 8.41 5.41
C ALA A 78 2.34 7.96 4.01
N ALA A 79 3.24 6.97 3.90
CA ALA A 79 3.60 6.40 2.60
C ALA A 79 2.43 5.64 1.95
N ALA A 80 1.70 4.83 2.73
CA ALA A 80 0.51 4.14 2.24
C ALA A 80 -0.56 5.13 1.75
N LEU A 81 -0.81 6.19 2.53
CA LEU A 81 -1.74 7.25 2.13
C LEU A 81 -1.30 7.97 0.85
N LEU A 82 -0.02 8.34 0.74
CA LEU A 82 0.49 9.05 -0.42
C LEU A 82 0.38 8.21 -1.70
N VAL A 83 0.79 6.95 -1.64
CA VAL A 83 0.74 6.05 -2.80
C VAL A 83 -0.70 5.68 -3.13
N GLY A 84 -1.51 5.31 -2.15
CA GLY A 84 -2.94 5.00 -2.33
C GLY A 84 -3.72 6.18 -2.92
N ALA A 85 -3.56 7.39 -2.37
CA ALA A 85 -4.23 8.58 -2.91
C ALA A 85 -3.77 8.93 -4.32
N THR A 86 -2.50 8.68 -4.65
CA THR A 86 -1.99 8.85 -6.01
C THR A 86 -2.59 7.80 -6.96
N TRP A 87 -2.79 6.57 -6.48
CA TRP A 87 -3.45 5.50 -7.24
C TRP A 87 -4.91 5.83 -7.52
N GLU A 88 -5.68 6.21 -6.48
CA GLU A 88 -7.08 6.65 -6.64
C GLU A 88 -7.22 7.82 -7.61
N TRP A 89 -6.31 8.78 -7.52
CA TRP A 89 -6.30 9.89 -8.45
C TRP A 89 -6.01 9.44 -9.89
N PHE A 90 -5.08 8.49 -10.07
CA PHE A 90 -4.82 7.87 -11.37
C PHE A 90 -6.05 7.14 -11.91
N GLU A 91 -6.72 6.34 -11.07
CA GLU A 91 -7.93 5.61 -11.46
C GLU A 91 -9.02 6.58 -11.87
N PHE A 92 -9.36 7.55 -11.02
CA PHE A 92 -10.34 8.59 -11.33
C PHE A 92 -10.03 9.28 -12.67
N THR A 93 -8.77 9.64 -12.90
CA THR A 93 -8.32 10.29 -14.15
C THR A 93 -8.45 9.35 -15.36
N ALA A 94 -8.04 8.09 -15.24
CA ALA A 94 -8.19 7.09 -16.30
C ALA A 94 -9.67 6.83 -16.61
N ASP A 95 -10.51 6.83 -15.58
CA ASP A 95 -11.94 6.66 -15.70
C ASP A 95 -12.62 7.83 -16.39
N GLN A 96 -12.11 9.06 -16.22
CA GLN A 96 -12.62 10.25 -16.90
C GLN A 96 -12.11 10.41 -18.34
N HIS A 97 -10.87 10.00 -18.63
CA HIS A 97 -10.21 10.34 -19.90
C HIS A 97 -9.97 9.15 -20.86
N LEU A 98 -9.85 7.93 -20.35
CA LEU A 98 -9.43 6.76 -21.14
C LEU A 98 -10.54 5.73 -21.33
N VAL A 99 -11.42 5.53 -20.34
CA VAL A 99 -12.44 4.45 -20.37
C VAL A 99 -13.84 4.98 -20.70
N ALA A 100 -14.18 6.23 -20.37
CA ALA A 100 -15.53 6.77 -20.51
C ALA A 100 -15.75 7.66 -21.76
N ARG A 101 -15.45 7.14 -22.97
CA ARG A 101 -16.09 7.64 -24.19
C ARG A 101 -17.49 7.03 -24.42
N VAL A 102 -18.18 6.70 -23.32
CA VAL A 102 -19.61 6.36 -23.30
C VAL A 102 -20.29 7.56 -22.64
N GLU A 103 -20.95 8.38 -23.45
CA GLU A 103 -21.17 9.83 -23.24
C GLU A 103 -22.01 10.28 -22.02
N LEU A 104 -22.44 9.41 -21.10
CA LEU A 104 -23.22 9.86 -19.93
C LEU A 104 -22.91 9.04 -18.67
N LYS A 105 -21.86 9.43 -17.91
CA LYS A 105 -21.78 9.04 -16.50
C LYS A 105 -22.92 9.73 -15.73
N THR A 106 -23.76 8.97 -15.05
CA THR A 106 -24.79 9.55 -14.17
C THR A 106 -24.15 10.14 -12.91
N LEU A 107 -24.80 11.10 -12.24
CA LEU A 107 -24.31 11.64 -10.96
C LEU A 107 -24.11 10.54 -9.90
N ASN A 108 -24.96 9.50 -9.92
CA ASN A 108 -24.81 8.32 -9.05
C ASN A 108 -23.53 7.53 -9.34
N MET A 109 -23.13 7.38 -10.61
CA MET A 109 -21.88 6.70 -10.96
C MET A 109 -20.65 7.48 -10.45
N VAL A 110 -20.69 8.81 -10.55
CA VAL A 110 -19.60 9.66 -10.02
C VAL A 110 -19.55 9.61 -8.49
N TYR A 111 -20.70 9.76 -7.82
CA TYR A 111 -20.78 9.68 -6.36
C TYR A 111 -20.30 8.33 -5.81
N ASN A 112 -20.70 7.23 -6.44
CA ASN A 112 -20.26 5.90 -6.06
C ASN A 112 -18.75 5.71 -6.25
N GLY A 113 -18.17 6.26 -7.32
CA GLY A 113 -16.71 6.24 -7.51
C GLY A 113 -15.95 6.90 -6.36
N TRP A 114 -16.41 8.04 -5.85
CA TRP A 114 -15.78 8.68 -4.68
C TRP A 114 -15.90 7.84 -3.40
N ALA A 115 -17.04 7.17 -3.20
CA ALA A 115 -17.26 6.31 -2.05
C ALA A 115 -16.40 5.04 -2.10
N GLU A 116 -16.20 4.48 -3.29
CA GLU A 116 -15.30 3.36 -3.55
C GLU A 116 -13.85 3.79 -3.29
N SER A 117 -13.40 4.90 -3.88
CA SER A 117 -12.04 5.42 -3.63
C SER A 117 -11.72 5.68 -2.15
N LEU A 118 -12.69 6.22 -1.38
CA LEU A 118 -12.50 6.40 0.05
C LEU A 118 -12.38 5.07 0.80
N LYS A 119 -13.16 4.07 0.40
CA LYS A 119 -13.07 2.72 0.95
C LYS A 119 -11.70 2.11 0.66
N ASP A 120 -11.20 2.28 -0.56
CA ASP A 120 -9.91 1.74 -0.99
C ASP A 120 -8.75 2.40 -0.24
N LEU A 121 -8.81 3.71 -0.01
CA LEU A 121 -7.88 4.41 0.90
C LEU A 121 -7.92 3.88 2.34
N VAL A 122 -9.09 3.49 2.86
CA VAL A 122 -9.18 2.86 4.20
C VAL A 122 -8.45 1.51 4.21
N PHE A 123 -8.53 0.73 3.13
CA PHE A 123 -7.79 -0.51 3.00
C PHE A 123 -6.27 -0.26 2.88
N ASP A 124 -5.84 0.74 2.12
CA ASP A 124 -4.43 1.15 2.04
C ASP A 124 -3.87 1.53 3.42
N LEU A 125 -4.60 2.37 4.16
CA LEU A 125 -4.23 2.80 5.51
C LEU A 125 -4.17 1.61 6.47
N SER A 126 -5.12 0.68 6.38
CA SER A 126 -5.14 -0.54 7.20
C SER A 126 -3.95 -1.45 6.90
N GLY A 127 -3.57 -1.56 5.63
CA GLY A 127 -2.34 -2.24 5.20
C GLY A 127 -1.09 -1.58 5.78
N GLY A 128 -0.97 -0.26 5.63
CA GLY A 128 0.14 0.54 6.17
C GLY A 128 0.25 0.46 7.70
N ALA A 129 -0.87 0.47 8.42
CA ALA A 129 -0.91 0.26 9.87
C ALA A 129 -0.46 -1.16 10.25
N THR A 130 -0.88 -2.18 9.49
CA THR A 130 -0.44 -3.56 9.68
C THR A 130 1.07 -3.69 9.49
N ALA A 131 1.63 -3.04 8.47
CA ALA A 131 3.08 -2.98 8.25
C ALA A 131 3.82 -2.36 9.44
N ALA A 132 3.31 -1.25 10.00
CA ALA A 132 3.89 -0.62 11.17
C ALA A 132 3.89 -1.54 12.40
N ILE A 133 2.77 -2.23 12.66
CA ILE A 133 2.64 -3.20 13.76
C ILE A 133 3.63 -4.35 13.60
N LEU A 134 3.69 -4.95 12.41
CA LEU A 134 4.62 -6.06 12.12
C LEU A 134 6.08 -5.64 12.31
N PHE A 135 6.43 -4.43 11.85
CA PHE A 135 7.78 -3.91 12.01
C PHE A 135 8.10 -3.62 13.48
N PHE A 136 7.19 -2.99 14.21
CA PHE A 136 7.35 -2.69 15.64
C PHE A 136 7.53 -3.96 16.48
N ILE A 137 6.69 -4.99 16.24
CA ILE A 137 6.87 -6.31 16.87
C ILE A 137 8.27 -6.84 16.56
N SER A 138 8.71 -6.77 15.29
CA SER A 138 10.04 -7.25 14.90
C SER A 138 11.19 -6.55 15.64
N LEU A 139 11.05 -5.26 15.97
CA LEU A 139 12.04 -4.51 16.74
C LEU A 139 12.11 -4.97 18.19
N ILE A 140 10.96 -5.14 18.84
CA ILE A 140 10.89 -5.66 20.22
C ILE A 140 11.58 -7.02 20.31
N TRP A 141 11.32 -7.91 19.33
CA TRP A 141 11.96 -9.22 19.29
C TRP A 141 13.49 -9.15 19.08
N GLN A 142 13.98 -8.14 18.37
CA GLN A 142 15.43 -7.94 18.19
C GLN A 142 16.09 -7.35 19.44
N GLN A 143 15.44 -6.42 20.13
CA GLN A 143 15.94 -5.86 21.38
C GLN A 143 16.04 -6.93 22.49
N LYS A 144 15.05 -7.83 22.60
CA LYS A 144 15.08 -8.94 23.59
C LYS A 144 16.21 -9.96 23.37
N LYS A 145 16.78 -10.02 22.16
CA LYS A 145 17.86 -10.96 21.80
C LYS A 145 19.25 -10.33 21.87
N ALA A 146 19.35 -9.04 22.21
CA ALA A 146 20.64 -8.40 22.45
C ALA A 146 21.20 -8.86 23.81
N PRO A 147 22.48 -9.28 23.88
CA PRO A 147 23.13 -9.66 25.12
C PRO A 147 23.29 -8.48 26.10
#